data_AF-O35790-F1
#
_entry.id   AF-O35790-F1
#
_cell.length_a   1.000
_cell.length_b   1.000
_cell.length_c   1.000
_cell.angle_alpha   90.00
_cell.angle_beta   90.00
_cell.angle_gamma   90.00
#
_symmetry.space_group_name_H-M   'P 1'
#
loop_
_entity.id
_entity.type
_entity.pdbx_description
1 polymer ?
#
loop_
_entity_poly.entity_id
_entity_poly.type
_entity_poly.pdbx_seq_one_letter_code
_entity_poly.pdbx_strand_id
1 'polypeptide(L)'
;MEVVGLLCVAVAVLTWGFLRVWNSAERMRSPEQAGLPGAGSRALVVIAHPDDEAMFFAPTILGLARLKQQVSLLCFSSGNYYNQGEIRKKELLQSCAVLGIPPSRVMIIDKREFPDDPEVQWDTEHVASTILQHIHANATDLVVTFDAEGVSGHSNHIALYKAVRALHSGGKLPEGCSVLTLQSVNVLRKYVFLLDLPWTLLSPQGVLFVLTSKEVAQAKKAMSCHRSQLLWFRHLYTVFSRYMSVNSLQLL
;
A
#
# COMPACT_ATOMS: atom_id res chain seq x y z
N MET A 1 8.38 31.88 30.57
CA MET A 1 8.14 32.47 29.24
C MET A 1 9.18 32.02 28.21
N GLU A 2 10.47 31.98 28.55
CA GLU A 2 11.55 31.61 27.60
C GLU A 2 11.45 30.18 27.06
N VAL A 3 11.13 29.19 27.89
CA VAL A 3 11.02 27.78 27.47
C VAL A 3 9.92 27.57 26.42
N VAL A 4 8.78 28.25 26.57
CA VAL A 4 7.66 28.17 25.61
C VAL A 4 8.07 28.79 24.26
N GLY A 5 8.76 29.92 24.29
CA GLY A 5 9.29 30.56 23.07
C GLY A 5 10.27 29.67 22.31
N LEU A 6 11.24 29.08 23.02
CA LEU A 6 12.20 28.12 22.46
C LEU A 6 11.50 26.89 21.85
N LEU A 7 10.50 26.34 22.53
CA LEU A 7 9.72 25.20 22.03
C LEU A 7 8.94 25.56 20.75
N CYS A 8 8.29 26.72 20.72
CA CYS A 8 7.57 27.19 19.53
C CYS A 8 8.50 27.39 18.33
N VAL A 9 9.68 27.98 18.55
CA VAL A 9 10.70 28.14 17.49
C VAL A 9 11.19 26.79 17.00
N ALA A 10 11.48 25.84 17.90
CA ALA A 10 11.91 24.49 17.53
C ALA A 10 10.85 23.77 16.68
N VAL A 11 9.58 23.82 17.07
CA VAL A 11 8.46 23.24 16.29
C VAL A 11 8.35 23.91 14.92
N ALA A 12 8.46 25.24 14.84
CA ALA A 12 8.42 25.98 13.58
C ALA A 12 9.58 25.61 12.64
N VAL A 13 10.80 25.47 13.16
CA VAL A 13 11.98 25.05 12.37
C VAL A 13 11.83 23.61 11.89
N LEU A 14 11.40 22.69 12.75
CA LEU A 14 11.19 21.28 12.39
C LEU A 14 10.10 21.12 11.33
N THR A 15 8.97 21.81 11.49
CA THR A 15 7.88 21.80 10.51
C THR A 15 8.29 22.44 9.19
N TRP A 16 9.03 23.55 9.20
CA TRP A 16 9.54 24.17 7.99
C TRP A 16 10.56 23.29 7.26
N GLY A 17 11.52 22.71 8.01
CA GLY A 17 12.49 21.76 7.47
C GLY A 17 11.81 20.53 6.88
N PHE A 18 10.81 20.00 7.57
CA PHE A 18 9.98 18.91 7.06
C PHE A 18 9.25 19.28 5.78
N LEU A 19 8.56 20.43 5.73
CA LEU A 19 7.87 20.90 4.52
C LEU A 19 8.84 21.12 3.35
N ARG A 20 10.07 21.57 3.62
CA ARG A 20 11.12 21.69 2.61
C ARG A 20 11.52 20.33 2.05
N VAL A 21 11.79 19.34 2.91
CA VAL A 21 12.12 17.97 2.48
C VAL A 21 10.95 17.35 1.74
N TRP A 22 9.73 17.52 2.24
CA TRP A 22 8.50 17.03 1.62
C TRP A 22 8.32 17.63 0.23
N ASN A 23 8.35 18.97 0.10
CA ASN A 23 8.21 19.64 -1.19
C ASN A 23 9.35 19.28 -2.17
N SER A 24 10.56 19.05 -1.68
CA SER A 24 11.68 18.56 -2.50
C SER A 24 11.45 17.12 -2.95
N ALA A 25 10.96 16.24 -2.08
CA ALA A 25 10.60 14.87 -2.41
C ALA A 25 9.41 14.80 -3.37
N GLU A 26 8.39 15.65 -3.20
CA GLU A 26 7.29 15.85 -4.16
C GLU A 26 7.82 16.30 -5.53
N ARG A 27 8.86 17.15 -5.55
CA ARG A 27 9.48 17.66 -6.77
C ARG A 27 10.43 16.67 -7.43
N MET A 28 11.03 15.76 -6.65
CA MET A 28 11.65 14.53 -7.15
C MET A 28 10.55 13.60 -7.67
N ARG A 29 9.88 14.04 -8.74
CA ARG A 29 8.94 13.25 -9.54
C ARG A 29 9.70 12.01 -9.98
N SER A 30 9.41 10.87 -9.34
CA SER A 30 10.07 9.56 -9.49
C SER A 30 10.74 9.39 -10.86
N PRO A 31 12.01 9.80 -11.00
CA PRO A 31 12.80 9.52 -12.19
C PRO A 31 13.09 8.02 -12.11
N GLU A 32 12.67 7.27 -13.13
CA GLU A 32 12.88 5.82 -13.33
C GLU A 32 13.59 5.15 -12.15
N GLN A 33 12.83 4.73 -11.15
CA GLN A 33 13.39 3.95 -10.06
C GLN A 33 13.86 2.64 -10.68
N ALA A 34 15.19 2.46 -10.68
CA ALA A 34 15.87 1.38 -11.36
C ALA A 34 15.20 0.04 -11.02
N GLY A 35 14.49 -0.54 -11.99
CA GLY A 35 13.79 -1.83 -11.85
C GLY A 35 12.27 -1.79 -12.00
N LEU A 36 11.62 -0.61 -12.04
CA LEU A 36 10.20 -0.53 -12.39
C LEU A 36 9.98 -0.72 -13.90
N PRO A 37 8.97 -1.51 -14.32
CA PRO A 37 8.57 -1.56 -15.72
C PRO A 37 8.16 -0.18 -16.25
N GLY A 38 8.38 0.06 -17.55
CA GLY A 38 8.11 1.36 -18.18
C GLY A 38 6.64 1.77 -18.22
N ALA A 39 6.37 2.97 -18.77
CA ALA A 39 5.02 3.47 -18.95
C ALA A 39 4.16 2.51 -19.80
N GLY A 40 2.90 2.33 -19.42
CA GLY A 40 1.96 1.41 -20.08
C GLY A 40 1.96 -0.03 -19.56
N SER A 41 2.92 -0.39 -18.70
CA SER A 41 2.93 -1.68 -18.01
C SER A 41 1.70 -1.88 -17.12
N ARG A 42 1.39 -3.14 -16.79
CA ARG A 42 0.25 -3.54 -15.96
C ARG A 42 0.73 -3.94 -14.58
N ALA A 43 0.35 -3.15 -13.59
CA ALA A 43 0.67 -3.39 -12.20
C ALA A 43 -0.54 -3.95 -11.45
N LEU A 44 -0.33 -5.07 -10.76
CA LEU A 44 -1.32 -5.72 -9.90
C LEU A 44 -0.97 -5.44 -8.44
N VAL A 45 -1.84 -4.73 -7.73
CA VAL A 45 -1.74 -4.59 -6.26
C VAL A 45 -2.55 -5.72 -5.62
N VAL A 46 -1.91 -6.54 -4.78
CA VAL A 46 -2.53 -7.68 -4.10
C VAL A 46 -2.66 -7.38 -2.62
N ILE A 47 -3.90 -7.36 -2.14
CA ILE A 47 -4.27 -7.03 -0.75
C ILE A 47 -5.08 -8.14 -0.11
N ALA A 48 -5.14 -8.17 1.22
CA ALA A 48 -5.89 -9.20 1.94
C ALA A 48 -7.35 -8.79 2.10
N HIS A 49 -7.61 -7.53 2.46
CA HIS A 49 -8.92 -7.07 2.91
C HIS A 49 -9.34 -5.73 2.30
N PRO A 50 -10.66 -5.46 2.23
CA PRO A 50 -11.19 -4.15 1.86
C PRO A 50 -10.83 -3.07 2.87
N ASP A 51 -9.91 -2.16 2.51
CA ASP A 51 -9.35 -1.03 3.26
C ASP A 51 -7.82 -0.95 3.10
N ASP A 52 -7.16 -2.09 2.90
CA ASP A 52 -5.71 -2.18 2.69
C ASP A 52 -5.21 -1.29 1.54
N GLU A 53 -5.99 -1.16 0.46
CA GLU A 53 -5.63 -0.36 -0.70
C GLU A 53 -5.49 1.13 -0.34
N ALA A 54 -6.36 1.63 0.53
CA ALA A 54 -6.34 3.01 0.99
C ALA A 54 -5.38 3.19 2.17
N MET A 55 -5.39 2.22 3.10
CA MET A 55 -4.66 2.29 4.35
C MET A 55 -3.16 2.12 4.15
N PHE A 56 -2.75 1.25 3.23
CA PHE A 56 -1.33 0.89 3.04
C PHE A 56 -0.79 1.25 1.66
N PHE A 57 -1.57 1.04 0.60
CA PHE A 57 -1.08 1.11 -0.78
C PHE A 57 -1.47 2.39 -1.53
N ALA A 58 -2.16 3.36 -0.92
CA ALA A 58 -2.55 4.57 -1.64
C ALA A 58 -1.35 5.33 -2.25
N PRO A 59 -0.20 5.48 -1.55
CA PRO A 59 1.00 6.05 -2.17
C PRO A 59 1.51 5.28 -3.39
N THR A 60 1.50 3.95 -3.30
CA THR A 60 1.88 3.07 -4.41
C THR A 60 0.92 3.21 -5.58
N ILE A 61 -0.39 3.08 -5.36
CA ILE A 61 -1.41 3.12 -6.42
C ILE A 61 -1.34 4.45 -7.20
N LEU A 62 -1.31 5.57 -6.48
CA LEU A 62 -1.22 6.90 -7.11
C LEU A 62 0.16 7.12 -7.75
N GLY A 63 1.22 6.58 -7.15
CA GLY A 63 2.58 6.56 -7.70
C GLY A 63 2.67 5.85 -9.06
N LEU A 64 2.15 4.63 -9.16
CA LEU A 64 2.13 3.85 -10.39
C LEU A 64 1.23 4.51 -11.45
N ALA A 65 0.10 5.09 -11.04
CA ALA A 65 -0.76 5.87 -11.93
C ALA A 65 -0.04 7.11 -12.51
N ARG A 66 0.77 7.82 -11.71
CA ARG A 66 1.63 8.93 -12.20
C ARG A 66 2.64 8.48 -13.25
N LEU A 67 3.18 7.27 -13.10
CA LEU A 67 4.08 6.63 -14.08
C LEU A 67 3.34 6.10 -15.32
N LYS A 68 2.04 6.38 -15.45
CA LYS A 68 1.16 5.92 -16.54
C LYS A 68 1.11 4.40 -16.65
N GLN A 69 1.28 3.69 -15.54
CA GLN A 69 1.03 2.27 -15.48
C GLN A 69 -0.46 2.00 -15.27
N GLN A 70 -0.93 0.87 -15.78
CA GLN A 70 -2.30 0.42 -15.59
C GLN A 70 -2.39 -0.38 -14.30
N VAL A 71 -2.98 0.23 -13.27
CA VAL A 71 -3.14 -0.43 -11.96
C VAL A 71 -4.43 -1.26 -11.94
N SER A 72 -4.32 -2.51 -11.50
CA SER A 72 -5.41 -3.39 -11.10
C SER A 72 -5.26 -3.80 -9.63
N LEU A 73 -6.35 -4.25 -9.01
CA LEU A 73 -6.38 -4.65 -7.62
C LEU A 73 -6.98 -6.06 -7.47
N LEU A 74 -6.29 -6.93 -6.75
CA LEU A 74 -6.77 -8.24 -6.32
C LEU A 74 -6.88 -8.29 -4.80
N CYS A 75 -8.10 -8.44 -4.29
CA CYS A 75 -8.39 -8.53 -2.86
C CYS A 75 -8.78 -9.97 -2.50
N PHE A 76 -8.11 -10.59 -1.54
CA PHE A 76 -8.27 -12.04 -1.26
C PHE A 76 -9.50 -12.41 -0.43
N SER A 77 -10.09 -11.46 0.28
CA SER A 77 -11.29 -11.68 1.08
C SER A 77 -12.24 -10.50 0.97
N SER A 78 -13.52 -10.72 1.21
CA SER A 78 -14.50 -9.64 1.36
C SER A 78 -14.40 -8.93 2.71
N GLY A 79 -13.48 -9.35 3.59
CA GLY A 79 -13.32 -8.73 4.91
C GLY A 79 -14.50 -9.04 5.84
N ASN A 80 -15.04 -10.25 5.75
CA ASN A 80 -16.34 -10.60 6.32
C ASN A 80 -16.29 -11.05 7.79
N TYR A 81 -15.21 -10.83 8.55
CA TYR A 81 -15.11 -11.30 9.94
C TYR A 81 -16.31 -10.89 10.81
N TYR A 82 -16.78 -9.64 10.65
CA TYR A 82 -17.95 -9.11 11.37
C TYR A 82 -19.28 -9.22 10.58
N ASN A 83 -19.40 -10.13 9.61
CA ASN A 83 -20.55 -10.26 8.71
C ASN A 83 -20.88 -8.99 7.90
N GLN A 84 -19.85 -8.21 7.54
CA GLN A 84 -19.96 -6.95 6.79
C GLN A 84 -19.41 -7.01 5.36
N GLY A 85 -19.14 -8.20 4.83
CA GLY A 85 -18.47 -8.41 3.56
C GLY A 85 -19.15 -7.70 2.39
N GLU A 86 -20.48 -7.73 2.30
CA GLU A 86 -21.22 -7.03 1.25
C GLU A 86 -21.12 -5.50 1.32
N ILE A 87 -21.01 -4.94 2.53
CA ILE A 87 -20.78 -3.51 2.72
C ILE A 87 -19.35 -3.17 2.31
N ARG A 88 -18.38 -3.93 2.84
CA ARG A 88 -16.96 -3.73 2.58
C ARG A 88 -16.58 -3.89 1.10
N LYS A 89 -17.21 -4.81 0.36
CA LYS A 89 -17.08 -4.91 -1.11
C LYS A 89 -17.45 -3.59 -1.80
N LYS A 90 -18.57 -2.96 -1.41
CA LYS A 90 -19.02 -1.69 -1.99
C LYS A 90 -18.08 -0.54 -1.61
N GLU A 91 -17.63 -0.51 -0.36
CA GLU A 91 -16.67 0.49 0.13
C GLU A 91 -15.33 0.39 -0.60
N LEU A 92 -14.82 -0.82 -0.85
CA LEU A 92 -13.63 -1.06 -1.65
C LEU A 92 -13.76 -0.50 -3.07
N LEU A 93 -14.84 -0.84 -3.77
CA LEU A 93 -15.05 -0.34 -5.14
C LEU A 93 -15.13 1.19 -5.20
N GLN A 94 -15.76 1.82 -4.19
CA GLN A 94 -15.80 3.28 -4.07
C GLN A 94 -14.42 3.88 -3.79
N SER A 95 -13.66 3.27 -2.88
CA SER A 95 -12.29 3.68 -2.54
C SER A 95 -11.35 3.55 -3.75
N CYS A 96 -11.38 2.43 -4.46
CA CYS A 96 -10.65 2.21 -5.70
C CYS A 96 -10.97 3.26 -6.77
N ALA A 97 -12.25 3.59 -6.94
CA ALA A 97 -12.66 4.65 -7.87
C ALA A 97 -12.07 6.02 -7.48
N VAL A 98 -12.00 6.34 -6.18
CA VAL A 98 -11.31 7.55 -5.69
C VAL A 98 -9.81 7.49 -5.97
N LEU A 99 -9.17 6.33 -5.86
CA LEU A 99 -7.74 6.13 -6.18
C LEU A 99 -7.45 6.05 -7.68
N GLY A 100 -8.47 6.06 -8.54
CA GLY A 100 -8.33 6.03 -10.00
C GLY A 100 -8.29 4.62 -10.61
N ILE A 101 -8.64 3.58 -9.85
CA ILE A 101 -8.77 2.20 -10.35
C ILE A 101 -10.25 1.97 -10.74
N PRO A 102 -10.56 1.71 -12.03
CA PRO A 102 -11.94 1.46 -12.45
C PRO A 102 -12.44 0.11 -11.89
N PRO A 103 -13.76 -0.03 -11.63
CA PRO A 103 -14.32 -1.27 -11.08
C PRO A 103 -14.01 -2.53 -11.90
N SER A 104 -13.85 -2.41 -13.22
CA SER A 104 -13.48 -3.52 -14.11
C SER A 104 -12.08 -4.09 -13.89
N ARG A 105 -11.22 -3.39 -13.12
CA ARG A 105 -9.86 -3.82 -12.75
C ARG A 105 -9.74 -4.17 -11.27
N VAL A 106 -10.86 -4.29 -10.56
CA VAL A 106 -10.90 -4.72 -9.17
C VAL A 106 -11.53 -6.10 -9.11
N MET A 107 -10.78 -7.08 -8.61
CA MET A 107 -11.26 -8.44 -8.36
C MET A 107 -11.24 -8.72 -6.87
N ILE A 108 -12.40 -9.10 -6.32
CA ILE A 108 -12.55 -9.50 -4.93
C ILE A 108 -12.79 -11.00 -4.92
N ILE A 109 -11.88 -11.73 -4.29
CA ILE A 109 -12.02 -13.16 -4.06
C ILE A 109 -12.89 -13.32 -2.81
N ASP A 110 -13.96 -14.09 -2.95
CA ASP A 110 -14.89 -14.41 -1.87
C ASP A 110 -15.09 -15.92 -1.83
N LYS A 111 -14.02 -16.61 -1.43
CA LYS A 111 -13.86 -18.06 -1.47
C LYS A 111 -13.67 -18.59 -0.05
N ARG A 112 -14.13 -19.82 0.21
CA ARG A 112 -14.05 -20.46 1.55
C ARG A 112 -12.61 -20.74 1.98
N GLU A 113 -11.71 -20.82 1.02
CA GLU A 113 -10.28 -21.04 1.19
C GLU A 113 -9.56 -19.82 1.77
N PHE A 114 -10.14 -18.62 1.69
CA PHE A 114 -9.56 -17.36 2.17
C PHE A 114 -10.52 -16.61 3.11
N PRO A 115 -10.93 -17.23 4.25
CA PRO A 115 -11.80 -16.57 5.20
C PRO A 115 -11.07 -15.37 5.82
N ASP A 116 -11.82 -14.29 6.09
CA ASP A 116 -11.35 -13.23 6.97
C ASP A 116 -11.48 -13.72 8.42
N ASP A 117 -10.51 -14.49 8.88
CA ASP A 117 -10.45 -15.05 10.24
C ASP A 117 -8.99 -15.02 10.73
N PRO A 118 -8.68 -14.31 11.83
CA PRO A 118 -7.32 -14.21 12.35
C PRO A 118 -6.75 -15.53 12.86
N GLU A 119 -7.60 -16.52 13.19
CA GLU A 119 -7.18 -17.84 13.66
C GLU A 119 -6.82 -18.79 12.51
N VAL A 120 -7.28 -18.48 11.29
CA VAL A 120 -7.04 -19.31 10.10
C VAL A 120 -5.81 -18.83 9.35
N GLN A 121 -4.88 -19.74 9.10
CA GLN A 121 -3.76 -19.47 8.20
C GLN A 121 -4.15 -19.89 6.77
N TRP A 122 -4.11 -18.94 5.84
CA TRP A 122 -4.32 -19.25 4.43
C TRP A 122 -3.21 -20.15 3.89
N ASP A 123 -3.61 -21.19 3.16
CA ASP A 123 -2.68 -22.10 2.52
C ASP A 123 -1.87 -21.39 1.43
N THR A 124 -0.54 -21.50 1.51
CA THR A 124 0.37 -20.73 0.64
C THR A 124 0.24 -21.15 -0.82
N GLU A 125 -0.02 -22.42 -1.11
CA GLU A 125 -0.14 -22.92 -2.48
C GLU A 125 -1.45 -22.45 -3.14
N HIS A 126 -2.57 -22.46 -2.40
CA HIS A 126 -3.84 -21.93 -2.90
C HIS A 126 -3.78 -20.42 -3.17
N VAL A 127 -3.16 -19.65 -2.26
CA VAL A 127 -2.94 -18.21 -2.48
C VAL A 127 -2.05 -18.01 -3.71
N ALA A 128 -0.92 -18.71 -3.80
CA ALA A 128 0.02 -18.61 -4.93
C ALA A 128 -0.63 -18.97 -6.27
N SER A 129 -1.40 -20.07 -6.33
CA SER A 129 -2.12 -20.48 -7.54
C SER A 129 -3.12 -19.42 -7.97
N THR A 130 -3.84 -18.80 -7.02
CA THR A 130 -4.83 -17.77 -7.33
C THR A 130 -4.18 -16.48 -7.84
N ILE A 131 -3.07 -16.04 -7.22
CA ILE A 131 -2.27 -14.90 -7.70
C ILE A 131 -1.75 -15.19 -9.12
N LEU A 132 -1.17 -16.37 -9.34
CA LEU A 132 -0.58 -16.74 -10.64
C LEU A 132 -1.62 -16.79 -11.76
N GLN A 133 -2.81 -17.34 -11.50
CA GLN A 133 -3.92 -17.32 -12.45
C GLN A 133 -4.31 -15.90 -12.85
N HIS A 134 -4.38 -14.97 -11.87
CA HIS A 134 -4.71 -13.58 -12.14
C HIS A 134 -3.61 -12.85 -12.93
N ILE A 135 -2.34 -13.13 -12.62
CA ILE A 135 -1.17 -12.60 -13.34
C ILE A 135 -1.23 -13.00 -14.82
N HIS A 136 -1.48 -14.28 -15.12
CA HIS A 136 -1.59 -14.74 -16.51
C HIS A 136 -2.81 -14.15 -17.23
N ALA A 137 -3.98 -14.16 -16.59
CA ALA A 137 -5.21 -13.66 -17.20
C ALA A 137 -5.15 -12.17 -17.58
N ASN A 138 -4.37 -11.39 -16.83
CA ASN A 138 -4.23 -9.95 -17.05
C ASN A 138 -2.87 -9.56 -17.63
N ALA A 139 -2.01 -10.54 -17.92
CA ALA A 139 -0.61 -10.42 -18.32
C ALA A 139 0.15 -9.30 -17.55
N THR A 140 0.09 -9.41 -16.23
CA THR A 140 0.69 -8.48 -15.27
C THR A 140 2.22 -8.45 -15.40
N ASP A 141 2.79 -7.25 -15.46
CA ASP A 141 4.24 -7.01 -15.54
C ASP A 141 4.86 -6.69 -14.16
N LEU A 142 4.03 -6.25 -13.21
CA LEU A 142 4.46 -5.89 -11.86
C LEU A 142 3.43 -6.34 -10.84
N VAL A 143 3.85 -7.11 -9.83
CA VAL A 143 3.03 -7.45 -8.66
C VAL A 143 3.50 -6.62 -7.47
N VAL A 144 2.57 -6.04 -6.73
CA VAL A 144 2.87 -5.32 -5.49
C VAL A 144 2.05 -5.89 -4.34
N THR A 145 2.68 -6.25 -3.23
CA THR A 145 1.98 -6.74 -2.03
C THR A 145 2.77 -6.43 -0.75
N PHE A 146 2.37 -7.01 0.38
CA PHE A 146 3.03 -6.86 1.67
C PHE A 146 4.40 -7.57 1.72
N ASP A 147 5.25 -7.18 2.66
CA ASP A 147 6.49 -7.89 2.96
C ASP A 147 6.31 -9.00 4.02
N ALA A 148 7.44 -9.58 4.46
CA ALA A 148 7.48 -10.67 5.42
C ALA A 148 6.85 -10.37 6.79
N GLU A 149 6.73 -9.10 7.17
CA GLU A 149 6.19 -8.67 8.46
C GLU A 149 4.71 -8.26 8.36
N GLY A 150 4.15 -8.09 7.15
CA GLY A 150 2.73 -7.82 6.97
C GLY A 150 2.24 -6.52 7.64
N VAL A 151 3.11 -5.51 7.75
CA VAL A 151 2.92 -4.16 8.34
C VAL A 151 2.64 -4.12 9.86
N SER A 152 1.96 -5.12 10.38
CA SER A 152 1.63 -5.26 11.80
C SER A 152 1.64 -6.72 12.28
N GLY A 153 2.25 -7.64 11.52
CA GLY A 153 2.23 -9.06 11.80
C GLY A 153 0.92 -9.77 11.41
N HIS A 154 0.08 -9.16 10.57
CA HIS A 154 -1.21 -9.74 10.21
C HIS A 154 -1.00 -11.02 9.38
N SER A 155 -1.57 -12.14 9.83
CA SER A 155 -1.41 -13.47 9.22
C SER A 155 -1.73 -13.48 7.72
N ASN A 156 -2.86 -12.89 7.32
CA ASN A 156 -3.28 -12.80 5.92
C ASN A 156 -2.30 -11.99 5.05
N HIS A 157 -1.74 -10.87 5.55
CA HIS A 157 -0.73 -10.09 4.82
C HIS A 157 0.55 -10.92 4.61
N ILE A 158 0.98 -11.62 5.66
CA ILE A 158 2.15 -12.52 5.61
C ILE A 158 1.89 -13.68 4.63
N ALA A 159 0.66 -14.19 4.56
CA ALA A 159 0.29 -15.24 3.61
C ALA A 159 0.45 -14.79 2.16
N LEU A 160 0.05 -13.55 1.83
CA LEU A 160 0.28 -12.96 0.51
C LEU A 160 1.77 -12.87 0.19
N TYR A 161 2.59 -12.38 1.13
CA TYR A 161 4.05 -12.35 0.96
C TYR A 161 4.65 -13.74 0.71
N LYS A 162 4.28 -14.73 1.53
CA LYS A 162 4.76 -16.11 1.39
C LYS A 162 4.40 -16.67 0.01
N ALA A 163 3.18 -16.42 -0.46
CA ALA A 163 2.73 -16.88 -1.76
C ALA A 163 3.50 -16.25 -2.92
N VAL A 164 3.66 -14.91 -2.96
CA VAL A 164 4.43 -14.27 -4.04
C VAL A 164 5.91 -14.64 -4.00
N ARG A 165 6.49 -14.83 -2.80
CA ARG A 165 7.86 -15.30 -2.64
C ARG A 165 8.04 -16.74 -3.13
N ALA A 166 7.07 -17.62 -2.87
CA ALA A 166 7.08 -18.98 -3.39
C ALA A 166 6.98 -19.02 -4.92
N LEU A 167 6.15 -18.15 -5.52
CA LEU A 167 6.08 -17.99 -6.98
C LEU A 167 7.41 -17.48 -7.57
N HIS A 168 8.00 -16.45 -6.95
CA HIS A 168 9.25 -15.84 -7.41
C HIS A 168 10.43 -16.83 -7.31
N SER A 169 10.66 -17.39 -6.12
CA SER A 169 11.76 -18.35 -5.89
C SER A 169 11.60 -19.67 -6.66
N GLY A 170 10.36 -20.08 -6.93
CA GLY A 170 10.06 -21.24 -7.77
C GLY A 170 10.15 -21.00 -9.28
N GLY A 171 10.47 -19.77 -9.72
CA GLY A 171 10.53 -19.42 -11.16
C GLY A 171 9.18 -19.56 -11.87
N LYS A 172 8.07 -19.43 -11.14
CA LYS A 172 6.71 -19.64 -11.68
C LYS A 172 6.11 -18.37 -12.27
N LEU A 173 6.68 -17.20 -12.00
CA LEU A 173 6.21 -15.94 -12.55
C LEU A 173 6.55 -15.84 -14.05
N PRO A 174 5.70 -15.20 -14.88
CA PRO A 174 6.03 -14.94 -16.28
C PRO A 174 7.33 -14.16 -16.43
N GLU A 175 8.04 -14.38 -17.53
CA GLU A 175 9.24 -13.62 -17.86
C GLU A 175 8.94 -12.10 -17.90
N GLY A 176 9.78 -11.32 -17.21
CA GLY A 176 9.59 -9.87 -17.08
C GLY A 176 8.61 -9.42 -15.98
N CYS A 177 7.91 -10.35 -15.31
CA CYS A 177 7.04 -10.03 -14.19
C CYS A 177 7.86 -9.82 -12.90
N SER A 178 7.98 -8.56 -12.46
CA SER A 178 8.69 -8.19 -11.23
C SER A 178 7.76 -8.19 -10.02
N VAL A 179 8.30 -8.39 -8.82
CA VAL A 179 7.53 -8.29 -7.57
C VAL A 179 8.12 -7.26 -6.63
N LEU A 180 7.28 -6.33 -6.17
CA LEU A 180 7.62 -5.38 -5.11
C LEU A 180 6.85 -5.69 -3.83
N THR A 181 7.51 -5.53 -2.70
CA THR A 181 6.91 -5.69 -1.37
C THR A 181 6.96 -4.39 -0.57
N LEU A 182 5.84 -4.02 0.04
CA LEU A 182 5.72 -2.86 0.92
C LEU A 182 6.50 -3.11 2.20
N GLN A 183 7.52 -2.30 2.43
CA GLN A 183 8.36 -2.40 3.61
C GLN A 183 7.56 -2.07 4.87
N SER A 184 7.54 -3.00 5.80
CA SER A 184 7.06 -2.84 7.16
C SER A 184 8.02 -1.94 7.94
N VAL A 185 7.44 -0.99 8.68
CA VAL A 185 8.19 -0.12 9.57
C VAL A 185 7.69 -0.26 11.00
N ASN A 186 8.60 -0.09 11.96
CA ASN A 186 8.24 -0.06 13.37
C ASN A 186 7.22 1.06 13.67
N VAL A 187 6.53 0.93 14.81
CA VAL A 187 5.45 1.85 15.22
C VAL A 187 5.93 3.31 15.32
N LEU A 188 7.17 3.54 15.76
CA LEU A 188 7.74 4.90 15.84
C LEU A 188 7.83 5.53 14.45
N ARG A 189 8.43 4.84 13.48
CA ARG A 189 8.48 5.32 12.09
C ARG A 189 7.10 5.41 11.44
N LYS A 190 6.16 4.56 11.85
CA LYS A 190 4.77 4.60 11.38
C LYS A 190 4.10 5.93 11.72
N TYR A 191 4.33 6.49 12.90
CA TYR A 191 3.60 7.68 13.40
C TYR A 191 4.45 8.95 13.60
N VAL A 192 5.78 8.86 13.62
CA VAL A 192 6.69 10.01 13.77
C VAL A 192 7.16 10.50 12.41
N PHE A 193 6.20 11.03 11.65
CA PHE A 193 6.37 11.41 10.24
C PHE A 193 7.47 12.46 9.98
N LEU A 194 7.66 13.42 10.90
CA LEU A 194 8.59 14.55 10.71
C LEU A 194 10.06 14.11 10.57
N LEU A 195 10.44 13.00 11.20
CA LEU A 195 11.81 12.47 11.17
C LEU A 195 11.97 11.30 10.19
N ASP A 196 10.86 10.68 9.81
CA ASP A 196 10.88 9.46 9.00
C ASP A 196 11.21 9.72 7.53
N LEU A 197 10.76 10.82 6.93
CA LEU A 197 11.05 11.09 5.52
C LEU A 197 12.56 11.32 5.26
N PRO A 198 13.29 12.16 6.02
CA PRO A 198 14.74 12.28 5.87
C PRO A 198 15.47 10.95 6.06
N TRP A 199 15.08 10.17 7.08
CA TRP A 199 15.66 8.84 7.32
C TRP A 199 15.42 7.89 6.15
N THR A 200 14.21 7.92 5.60
CA THR A 200 13.83 7.15 4.42
C THR A 200 14.69 7.57 3.23
N LEU A 201 14.77 8.86 2.90
CA LEU A 201 15.56 9.32 1.76
C LEU A 201 17.07 8.97 1.85
N LEU A 202 17.62 8.79 3.05
CA LEU A 202 19.01 8.40 3.27
C LEU A 202 19.24 6.88 3.28
N SER A 203 18.19 6.08 3.45
CA SER A 203 18.31 4.62 3.48
C SER A 203 18.28 4.06 2.05
N PRO A 204 19.01 2.97 1.73
CA PRO A 204 18.84 2.28 0.46
C PRO A 204 17.40 1.78 0.32
N GLN A 205 16.68 2.24 -0.70
CA GLN A 205 15.38 1.70 -1.09
C GLN A 205 15.44 1.18 -2.52
N GLY A 206 14.62 0.18 -2.83
CA GLY A 206 14.35 -0.17 -4.22
C GLY A 206 13.49 0.91 -4.87
N VAL A 207 12.29 1.11 -4.33
CA VAL A 207 11.26 1.99 -4.91
C VAL A 207 10.63 2.83 -3.79
N LEU A 208 10.45 4.13 -4.02
CA LEU A 208 9.88 5.08 -3.05
C LEU A 208 8.78 5.90 -3.70
N PHE A 209 7.55 5.80 -3.20
CA PHE A 209 6.46 6.68 -3.59
C PHE A 209 6.16 7.67 -2.47
N VAL A 210 6.38 8.95 -2.76
CA VAL A 210 5.97 10.08 -1.92
C VAL A 210 4.80 10.77 -2.61
N LEU A 211 3.70 10.92 -1.88
CA LEU A 211 2.50 11.60 -2.36
C LEU A 211 2.66 13.11 -2.29
N THR A 212 2.00 13.81 -3.21
CA THR A 212 1.76 15.24 -3.09
C THR A 212 0.67 15.54 -2.07
N SER A 213 0.59 16.78 -1.59
CA SER A 213 -0.51 17.21 -0.71
C SER A 213 -1.91 16.93 -1.30
N LYS A 214 -2.07 17.04 -2.63
CA LYS A 214 -3.33 16.69 -3.32
C LYS A 214 -3.60 15.19 -3.30
N GLU A 215 -2.57 14.38 -3.52
CA GLU A 215 -2.67 12.92 -3.48
C GLU A 215 -2.90 12.39 -2.06
N VAL A 216 -2.31 13.02 -1.03
CA VAL A 216 -2.62 12.72 0.37
C VAL A 216 -4.09 13.00 0.66
N ALA A 217 -4.65 14.12 0.18
CA ALA A 217 -6.07 14.40 0.32
C ALA A 217 -6.93 13.34 -0.41
N GLN A 218 -6.50 12.87 -1.58
CA GLN A 218 -7.15 11.79 -2.32
C GLN A 218 -7.08 10.44 -1.57
N ALA A 219 -5.93 10.09 -1.00
CA ALA A 219 -5.76 8.89 -0.18
C ALA A 219 -6.65 8.93 1.08
N LYS A 220 -6.74 10.08 1.75
CA LYS A 220 -7.67 10.28 2.88
C LYS A 220 -9.13 10.17 2.45
N LYS A 221 -9.48 10.69 1.27
CA LYS A 221 -10.82 10.54 0.70
C LYS A 221 -11.13 9.07 0.38
N ALA A 222 -10.18 8.30 -0.15
CA ALA A 222 -10.33 6.87 -0.36
C ALA A 222 -10.57 6.13 0.96
N MET A 223 -9.77 6.42 1.99
CA MET A 223 -9.98 5.87 3.34
C MET A 223 -11.37 6.24 3.91
N SER A 224 -11.89 7.43 3.58
CA SER A 224 -13.22 7.86 4.03
C SER A 224 -14.39 7.08 3.40
N CYS A 225 -14.15 6.32 2.32
CA CYS A 225 -15.13 5.42 1.72
C CYS A 225 -15.40 4.19 2.60
N HIS A 226 -14.44 3.75 3.42
CA HIS A 226 -14.54 2.60 4.33
C HIS A 226 -15.25 2.95 5.64
N ARG A 227 -16.45 3.52 5.55
CA ARG A 227 -17.21 4.04 6.70
C ARG A 227 -17.44 2.98 7.78
N SER A 228 -17.70 1.74 7.38
CA SER A 228 -17.88 0.61 8.31
C SER A 228 -16.65 0.32 9.17
N GLN A 229 -15.47 0.72 8.69
CA GLN A 229 -14.19 0.44 9.32
C GLN A 229 -13.55 1.65 10.04
N LEU A 230 -14.08 2.87 9.88
CA LEU A 230 -13.52 4.10 10.46
C LEU A 230 -13.78 4.23 11.98
N LEU A 231 -13.21 3.31 12.76
CA LEU A 231 -13.15 3.41 14.21
C LEU A 231 -12.24 4.59 14.63
N TRP A 232 -12.39 5.08 15.87
CA TRP A 232 -11.70 6.28 16.36
C TRP A 232 -10.19 6.29 16.10
N PHE A 233 -9.51 5.14 16.28
CA PHE A 233 -8.07 5.01 16.08
C PHE A 233 -7.67 5.05 14.59
N ARG A 234 -8.58 4.72 13.67
CA ARG A 234 -8.33 4.84 12.23
C ARG A 234 -8.31 6.29 11.78
N HIS A 235 -8.99 7.20 12.48
CA HIS A 235 -8.81 8.63 12.25
C HIS A 235 -7.40 9.08 12.59
N LEU A 236 -6.84 8.61 13.71
CA LEU A 236 -5.43 8.88 14.06
C LEU A 236 -4.48 8.29 13.02
N TYR A 237 -4.73 7.05 12.58
CA TYR A 237 -3.97 6.43 11.49
C TYR A 237 -3.99 7.29 10.22
N THR A 238 -5.17 7.72 9.79
CA THR A 238 -5.36 8.51 8.56
C THR A 238 -4.60 9.83 8.61
N VAL A 239 -4.43 10.41 9.81
CA VAL A 239 -3.71 11.68 10.00
C VAL A 239 -2.20 11.48 10.11
N PHE A 240 -1.76 10.50 10.90
CA PHE A 240 -0.37 10.40 11.35
C PHE A 240 0.44 9.28 10.69
N SER A 241 -0.22 8.28 10.10
CA SER A 241 0.50 7.14 9.50
C SER A 241 1.27 7.58 8.27
N ARG A 242 2.57 7.25 8.22
CA ARG A 242 3.37 7.46 7.00
C ARG A 242 2.79 6.72 5.79
N TYR A 243 2.08 5.60 5.98
CA TYR A 243 1.54 4.83 4.85
C TYR A 243 0.43 5.57 4.09
N MET A 244 -0.12 6.64 4.66
CA MET A 244 -1.07 7.53 3.97
C MET A 244 -0.38 8.50 3.00
N SER A 245 0.96 8.56 3.00
CA SER A 245 1.71 9.61 2.31
C SER A 245 3.01 9.10 1.66
N VAL A 246 3.63 8.04 2.19
CA VAL A 246 4.89 7.47 1.73
C VAL A 246 4.86 5.95 1.77
N ASN A 247 5.15 5.30 0.64
CA ASN A 247 5.46 3.86 0.58
C ASN A 247 6.92 3.65 0.19
N SER A 248 7.63 2.86 0.99
CA SER A 248 8.94 2.31 0.65
C SER A 248 8.74 0.86 0.22
N LEU A 249 9.24 0.51 -0.95
CA LEU A 249 9.06 -0.78 -1.60
C LEU A 249 10.42 -1.40 -1.90
N GLN A 250 10.49 -2.72 -1.82
CA GLN A 250 11.69 -3.50 -2.13
C GLN A 250 11.38 -4.51 -3.23
N LEU A 251 12.33 -4.73 -4.13
CA LEU A 251 12.26 -5.80 -5.12
C LEU A 251 12.54 -7.14 -4.42
N LEU A 252 11.72 -8.15 -4.72
CA LEU A 252 11.87 -9.52 -4.23
C LEU A 252 12.97 -10.31 -4.96
#